data_AF-A0A8W7P907-F1
#
_entry.id   AF-A0A8W7P907-F1
#
_cell.length_a   1.000
_cell.length_b   1.000
_cell.length_c   1.000
_cell.angle_alpha   90.00
_cell.angle_beta   90.00
_cell.angle_gamma   90.00
#
_symmetry.space_group_name_H-M   'P 1'
#
loop_
_entity.id
_entity.type
_entity.pdbx_description
1 polymer ?
#
loop_
_entity_poly.entity_id
_entity_poly.type
_entity_poly.pdbx_seq_one_letter_code
_entity_poly.pdbx_strand_id
1 'polypeptide(L)'
;MSQTSIPPEADEQRSSSAISLQNEALVWSLAPTEAYQPAPIDITVCRAVQLELEPLRWNNYELLPASMKLTNTGETVILSARWDSEQCPSLEGGPLEGRYLFSQLHFHWGLSALDGSEHTIDGYRLPLELHVIHFAERFGDQDTAQASPGGVLCLVYFFNLKSNPNRFVEPVVEALERILLPESYTKLEPFPLIDLFHAFTDEYFLYWGCTRNGPQVTPLLWLLSRTQEPLDFRQLKQFNRLLDRRMRPRCSLQPSDTARPSKGRHLFHVNPRTPMSVSTLRIEPPEKFAQTRWLVDRQPIDWSSPDACRQYVRLVREELAKKKQPPVEEDEVQCLEDRCMITTRAVQAGTGLER
;
A
#
# COMPACT_ATOMS: atom_id res chain seq x y z
N MET A 1 -38.38 -50.93 3.87
CA MET A 1 -38.40 -49.51 4.26
C MET A 1 -37.21 -48.85 3.59
N SER A 2 -37.45 -48.14 2.49
CA SER A 2 -36.41 -47.45 1.73
C SER A 2 -36.16 -46.09 2.40
N GLN A 3 -34.93 -45.83 2.83
CA GLN A 3 -34.50 -44.49 3.21
C GLN A 3 -33.66 -43.93 2.07
N THR A 4 -34.25 -42.97 1.35
CA THR A 4 -33.57 -42.11 0.40
C THR A 4 -32.82 -41.03 1.16
N SER A 5 -31.49 -41.11 1.16
CA SER A 5 -30.59 -40.03 1.57
C SER A 5 -30.40 -39.06 0.41
N ILE A 6 -30.82 -37.82 0.57
CA ILE A 6 -30.52 -36.69 -0.34
C ILE A 6 -29.29 -35.96 0.24
N PRO A 7 -28.23 -35.68 -0.55
CA PRO A 7 -27.08 -34.92 -0.06
C PRO A 7 -27.37 -33.40 -0.08
N PRO A 8 -27.07 -32.65 1.00
CA PRO A 8 -27.39 -31.21 1.11
C PRO A 8 -26.37 -30.27 0.42
N GLU A 9 -25.17 -30.72 0.04
CA GLU A 9 -24.11 -29.82 -0.46
C GLU A 9 -24.34 -29.25 -1.87
N ALA A 10 -25.01 -30.00 -2.75
CA ALA A 10 -25.15 -29.61 -4.15
C ALA A 10 -26.15 -28.45 -4.36
N ASP A 11 -27.10 -28.27 -3.45
CA ASP A 11 -28.14 -27.24 -3.54
C ASP A 11 -27.65 -25.90 -2.96
N GLU A 12 -26.86 -25.93 -1.87
CA GLU A 12 -26.23 -24.73 -1.29
C GLU A 12 -25.18 -24.11 -2.21
N GLN A 13 -24.32 -24.92 -2.85
CA GLN A 13 -23.34 -24.43 -3.83
C GLN A 13 -23.99 -23.88 -5.12
N ARG A 14 -25.11 -24.45 -5.56
CA ARG A 14 -25.90 -23.90 -6.68
C ARG A 14 -26.57 -22.59 -6.31
N SER A 15 -27.05 -22.45 -5.08
CA SER A 15 -27.66 -21.21 -4.60
C SER A 15 -26.61 -20.10 -4.43
N SER A 16 -25.46 -20.42 -3.84
CA SER A 16 -24.34 -19.47 -3.64
C SER A 16 -23.79 -18.93 -4.96
N SER A 17 -23.60 -19.81 -5.96
CA SER A 17 -23.11 -19.40 -7.28
C SER A 17 -24.12 -18.54 -8.05
N ALA A 18 -25.43 -18.81 -7.91
CA ALA A 18 -26.48 -17.99 -8.51
C ALA A 18 -26.54 -16.58 -7.90
N ILE A 19 -26.41 -16.45 -6.57
CA ILE A 19 -26.35 -15.17 -5.86
C ILE A 19 -25.11 -14.38 -6.31
N SER A 20 -23.94 -15.03 -6.38
CA SER A 20 -22.72 -14.38 -6.85
C SER A 20 -22.87 -13.82 -8.25
N LEU A 21 -23.44 -14.58 -9.20
CA LEU A 21 -23.64 -14.10 -10.58
C LEU A 21 -24.56 -12.87 -10.64
N GLN A 22 -25.59 -12.84 -9.80
CA GLN A 22 -26.52 -11.71 -9.73
C GLN A 22 -25.84 -10.47 -9.12
N ASN A 23 -24.98 -10.66 -8.12
CA ASN A 23 -24.19 -9.61 -7.48
C ASN A 23 -23.07 -9.08 -8.40
N GLU A 24 -22.42 -9.95 -9.17
CA GLU A 24 -21.49 -9.56 -10.22
C GLU A 24 -22.20 -8.69 -11.26
N ALA A 25 -23.36 -9.12 -11.76
CA ALA A 25 -24.18 -8.34 -12.69
C ALA A 25 -24.60 -6.98 -12.11
N LEU A 26 -24.94 -6.91 -10.81
CA LEU A 26 -25.21 -5.66 -10.11
C LEU A 26 -23.99 -4.72 -10.16
N VAL A 27 -22.81 -5.19 -9.78
CA VAL A 27 -21.58 -4.39 -9.81
C VAL A 27 -21.33 -3.84 -11.21
N TRP A 28 -21.44 -4.65 -12.25
CA TRP A 28 -21.24 -4.21 -13.64
C TRP A 28 -22.33 -3.26 -14.15
N SER A 29 -23.57 -3.40 -13.68
CA SER A 29 -24.66 -2.47 -14.04
C SER A 29 -24.40 -1.03 -13.58
N LEU A 30 -23.54 -0.83 -12.58
CA LEU A 30 -23.16 0.49 -12.05
C LEU A 30 -22.03 1.16 -12.85
N ALA A 31 -21.28 0.42 -13.67
CA ALA A 31 -20.12 0.95 -14.38
C ALA A 31 -20.41 2.20 -15.24
N PRO A 32 -21.53 2.27 -16.01
CA PRO A 32 -21.82 3.44 -16.85
C PRO A 32 -22.01 4.75 -16.07
N THR A 33 -22.43 4.68 -14.80
CA THR A 33 -22.75 5.86 -13.97
C THR A 33 -21.70 6.14 -12.90
N GLU A 34 -21.06 5.10 -12.37
CA GLU A 34 -20.14 5.22 -11.22
C GLU A 34 -18.67 5.25 -11.62
N ALA A 35 -18.28 4.61 -12.72
CA ALA A 35 -16.87 4.49 -13.11
C ALA A 35 -16.21 5.83 -13.45
N TYR A 36 -16.98 6.87 -13.76
CA TYR A 36 -16.50 8.22 -14.06
C TYR A 36 -16.59 9.19 -12.88
N GLN A 37 -17.03 8.71 -11.71
CA GLN A 37 -17.07 9.54 -10.52
C GLN A 37 -15.67 9.60 -9.88
N PRO A 38 -15.24 10.75 -9.33
CA PRO A 38 -13.88 10.93 -8.84
C PRO A 38 -13.48 9.94 -7.74
N ALA A 39 -12.26 9.41 -7.84
CA ALA A 39 -11.54 8.69 -6.79
C ALA A 39 -10.23 9.44 -6.44
N PRO A 40 -9.60 9.21 -5.28
CA PRO A 40 -9.97 8.27 -4.19
C PRO A 40 -11.23 8.72 -3.42
N ILE A 41 -11.78 7.89 -2.53
CA ILE A 41 -12.91 8.24 -1.64
C ILE A 41 -12.60 7.95 -0.16
N ASP A 42 -13.48 8.40 0.74
CA ASP A 42 -13.55 7.88 2.11
C ASP A 42 -14.24 6.53 2.15
N ILE A 43 -13.56 5.53 2.71
CA ILE A 43 -14.08 4.20 2.99
C ILE A 43 -14.76 4.24 4.35
N THR A 44 -16.03 4.69 4.35
CA THR A 44 -16.85 4.68 5.56
C THR A 44 -17.34 3.25 5.83
N VAL A 45 -16.62 2.49 6.68
CA VAL A 45 -16.80 1.03 6.85
C VAL A 45 -18.24 0.68 7.23
N CYS A 46 -18.85 1.45 8.13
CA CYS A 46 -20.22 1.20 8.58
C CYS A 46 -21.31 1.46 7.52
N ARG A 47 -20.98 2.15 6.43
CA ARG A 47 -21.90 2.43 5.32
C ARG A 47 -21.71 1.47 4.15
N ALA A 48 -20.71 0.60 4.20
CA ALA A 48 -20.47 -0.37 3.15
C ALA A 48 -21.60 -1.41 3.11
N VAL A 49 -22.10 -1.69 1.92
CA VAL A 49 -23.14 -2.69 1.68
C VAL A 49 -22.48 -4.05 1.54
N GLN A 50 -22.93 -5.04 2.30
CA GLN A 50 -22.38 -6.38 2.19
C GLN A 50 -22.76 -7.00 0.84
N LEU A 51 -21.80 -7.67 0.21
CA LEU A 51 -21.98 -8.30 -1.08
C LEU A 51 -21.32 -9.68 -1.07
N GLU A 52 -22.01 -10.68 -1.59
CA GLU A 52 -21.45 -12.03 -1.74
C GLU A 52 -21.00 -12.26 -3.19
N LEU A 53 -19.75 -12.65 -3.37
CA LEU A 53 -19.15 -12.93 -4.67
C LEU A 53 -18.32 -14.21 -4.61
N GLU A 54 -18.09 -14.86 -5.75
CA GLU A 54 -17.10 -15.93 -5.87
C GLU A 54 -15.71 -15.43 -5.41
N PRO A 55 -14.83 -16.31 -4.89
CA PRO A 55 -13.50 -15.90 -4.45
C PRO A 55 -12.67 -15.26 -5.56
N LEU A 56 -11.91 -14.22 -5.21
CA LEU A 56 -10.89 -13.67 -6.10
C LEU A 56 -9.73 -14.67 -6.23
N ARG A 57 -9.36 -15.03 -7.46
CA ARG A 57 -8.29 -15.98 -7.76
C ARG A 57 -7.02 -15.25 -8.18
N TRP A 58 -5.92 -15.63 -7.54
CA TRP A 58 -4.59 -15.09 -7.78
C TRP A 58 -3.75 -16.12 -8.51
N ASN A 59 -3.29 -15.77 -9.72
CA ASN A 59 -2.53 -16.67 -10.57
C ASN A 59 -1.10 -16.14 -10.74
N ASN A 60 -0.09 -16.99 -10.52
CA ASN A 60 1.32 -16.76 -10.85
C ASN A 60 2.06 -15.63 -10.09
N TYR A 61 1.52 -15.13 -8.97
CA TYR A 61 2.17 -14.06 -8.20
C TYR A 61 3.40 -14.52 -7.41
N GLU A 62 3.49 -15.83 -7.18
CA GLU A 62 4.59 -16.56 -6.58
C GLU A 62 5.76 -16.77 -7.56
N LEU A 63 5.54 -16.58 -8.86
CA LEU A 63 6.57 -16.76 -9.87
C LEU A 63 7.53 -15.57 -9.92
N LEU A 64 8.82 -15.88 -9.98
CA LEU A 64 9.86 -14.87 -10.16
C LEU A 64 9.77 -14.21 -11.54
N PRO A 65 9.77 -12.87 -11.64
CA PRO A 65 9.93 -12.22 -12.93
C PRO A 65 11.33 -12.39 -13.49
N ALA A 66 11.44 -12.30 -14.82
CA ALA A 66 12.72 -12.22 -15.51
C ALA A 66 13.49 -10.92 -15.20
N SER A 67 12.78 -9.83 -14.88
CA SER A 67 13.42 -8.58 -14.46
C SER A 67 12.47 -7.68 -13.67
N MET A 68 13.04 -6.87 -12.76
CA MET A 68 12.33 -5.84 -12.00
C MET A 68 13.06 -4.50 -12.05
N LYS A 69 12.28 -3.42 -12.13
CA LYS A 69 12.78 -2.03 -12.17
C LYS A 69 11.94 -1.15 -11.27
N LEU A 70 12.63 -0.42 -10.40
CA LEU A 70 12.05 0.63 -9.55
C LEU A 70 12.40 2.00 -10.14
N THR A 71 11.41 2.86 -10.32
CA THR A 71 11.56 4.18 -10.95
C THR A 71 10.89 5.25 -10.09
N ASN A 72 11.62 6.31 -9.75
CA ASN A 72 11.02 7.53 -9.23
C ASN A 72 10.56 8.37 -10.43
N THR A 73 9.26 8.57 -10.60
CA THR A 73 8.72 9.34 -11.74
C THR A 73 8.74 10.85 -11.52
N GLY A 74 9.13 11.28 -10.32
CA GLY A 74 8.94 12.63 -9.80
C GLY A 74 7.53 12.87 -9.24
N GLU A 75 6.61 11.91 -9.38
CA GLU A 75 5.24 11.96 -8.84
C GLU A 75 4.91 10.74 -7.97
N THR A 76 5.54 9.60 -8.19
CA THR A 76 5.39 8.37 -7.40
C THR A 76 6.63 7.49 -7.62
N VAL A 77 6.71 6.37 -6.90
CA VAL A 77 7.64 5.28 -7.18
C VAL A 77 6.86 4.17 -7.86
N ILE A 78 7.27 3.80 -9.07
CA ILE A 78 6.70 2.70 -9.82
C ILE A 78 7.66 1.50 -9.77
N LEU A 79 7.15 0.35 -9.36
CA LEU A 79 7.80 -0.94 -9.61
C LEU A 79 7.14 -1.58 -10.83
N SER A 80 7.98 -1.88 -11.82
CA SER A 80 7.60 -2.59 -13.04
C SER A 80 8.39 -3.90 -13.08
N ALA A 81 7.72 -4.96 -13.53
CA ALA A 81 8.31 -6.28 -13.61
C ALA A 81 7.90 -6.94 -14.92
N ARG A 82 8.72 -7.85 -15.43
CA ARG A 82 8.48 -8.56 -16.68
C ARG A 82 8.60 -10.06 -16.45
N TRP A 83 7.59 -10.79 -16.88
CA TRP A 83 7.58 -12.24 -17.00
C TRP A 83 7.54 -12.62 -18.48
N ASP A 84 7.85 -13.87 -18.77
CA ASP A 84 7.45 -14.46 -20.04
C ASP A 84 5.91 -14.47 -20.10
N SER A 85 5.33 -14.21 -21.28
CA SER A 85 3.91 -13.85 -21.41
C SER A 85 2.93 -14.87 -20.81
N GLU A 86 3.28 -16.16 -20.85
CA GLU A 86 2.44 -17.23 -20.27
C GLU A 86 2.47 -17.26 -18.73
N GLN A 87 3.43 -16.59 -18.11
CA GLN A 87 3.65 -16.58 -16.66
C GLN A 87 3.30 -15.25 -15.99
N CYS A 88 2.79 -14.28 -16.75
CA CYS A 88 2.41 -12.97 -16.21
C CYS A 88 1.36 -13.14 -15.09
N PRO A 89 1.57 -12.52 -13.90
CA PRO A 89 0.60 -12.55 -12.81
C PRO A 89 -0.76 -12.02 -13.26
N SER A 90 -1.83 -12.68 -12.83
CA SER A 90 -3.19 -12.30 -13.23
C SER A 90 -4.24 -12.60 -12.18
N LEU A 91 -5.37 -11.90 -12.28
CA LEU A 91 -6.54 -12.03 -11.42
C LEU A 91 -7.78 -12.44 -12.22
N GLU A 92 -8.62 -13.27 -11.60
CA GLU A 92 -9.91 -13.74 -12.12
C GLU A 92 -10.90 -13.98 -10.96
N GLY A 93 -12.19 -14.13 -11.28
CA GLY A 93 -13.23 -14.36 -10.26
C GLY A 93 -13.59 -13.10 -9.48
N GLY A 94 -14.32 -13.24 -8.38
CA GLY A 94 -14.88 -12.09 -7.68
C GLY A 94 -15.78 -11.24 -8.59
N PRO A 95 -15.59 -9.92 -8.65
CA PRO A 95 -16.37 -9.04 -9.52
C PRO A 95 -15.82 -8.95 -10.95
N LEU A 96 -14.79 -9.73 -11.30
CA LEU A 96 -14.02 -9.53 -12.52
C LEU A 96 -14.61 -10.25 -13.73
N GLU A 97 -14.90 -9.48 -14.79
CA GLU A 97 -15.24 -10.02 -16.11
C GLU A 97 -13.96 -10.49 -16.83
N GLY A 98 -13.63 -11.78 -16.66
CA GLY A 98 -12.48 -12.42 -17.26
C GLY A 98 -11.15 -12.12 -16.55
N ARG A 99 -10.05 -12.24 -17.30
CA ARG A 99 -8.68 -12.18 -16.77
C ARG A 99 -8.09 -10.76 -16.80
N TYR A 100 -7.46 -10.37 -15.70
CA TYR A 100 -6.79 -9.08 -15.55
C TYR A 100 -5.29 -9.31 -15.31
N LEU A 101 -4.46 -8.81 -16.21
CA LEU A 101 -3.00 -9.00 -16.19
C LEU A 101 -2.33 -7.90 -15.39
N PHE A 102 -1.35 -8.27 -14.55
CA PHE A 102 -0.53 -7.31 -13.82
C PHE A 102 0.22 -6.39 -14.80
N SER A 103 0.33 -5.11 -14.44
CA SER A 103 1.10 -4.13 -15.20
C SER A 103 2.19 -3.49 -14.38
N GLN A 104 1.81 -2.86 -13.27
CA GLN A 104 2.73 -2.12 -12.40
C GLN A 104 2.12 -1.98 -11.02
N LEU A 105 2.97 -1.69 -10.05
CA LEU A 105 2.52 -1.15 -8.78
C LEU A 105 3.21 0.18 -8.47
N HIS A 106 2.55 1.02 -7.70
CA HIS A 106 3.09 2.30 -7.29
C HIS A 106 2.58 2.76 -5.93
N PHE A 107 3.35 3.65 -5.32
CA PHE A 107 3.16 4.04 -3.93
C PHE A 107 2.66 5.47 -3.79
N HIS A 108 1.89 5.72 -2.74
CA HIS A 108 1.45 7.03 -2.32
C HIS A 108 1.83 7.24 -0.86
N TRP A 109 2.58 8.31 -0.61
CA TRP A 109 3.03 8.68 0.73
C TRP A 109 2.98 10.19 0.92
N GLY A 110 2.95 10.57 2.19
CA GLY A 110 2.85 11.95 2.65
C GLY A 110 4.19 12.45 3.15
N LEU A 111 4.18 13.58 3.85
CA LEU A 111 5.36 13.99 4.62
C LEU A 111 5.39 13.27 5.97
N SER A 112 4.23 12.86 6.47
CA SER A 112 4.02 12.29 7.78
C SER A 112 3.28 10.95 7.75
N ALA A 113 3.09 10.39 8.94
CA ALA A 113 2.29 9.20 9.14
C ALA A 113 0.78 9.43 8.96
N LEU A 114 0.35 10.70 8.85
CA LEU A 114 -1.06 11.11 8.90
C LEU A 114 -1.61 11.60 7.56
N ASP A 115 -0.80 11.60 6.51
CA ASP A 115 -1.13 12.27 5.25
C ASP A 115 -0.67 11.48 4.01
N GLY A 116 -0.45 10.17 4.14
CA GLY A 116 0.14 9.37 3.07
C GLY A 116 -0.81 8.71 2.10
N SER A 117 -1.87 8.11 2.60
CA SER A 117 -2.88 7.46 1.78
C SER A 117 -3.72 8.49 1.01
N GLU A 118 -4.07 8.13 -0.21
CA GLU A 118 -5.00 8.88 -1.05
C GLU A 118 -6.44 8.66 -0.58
N HIS A 119 -6.80 7.39 -0.35
CA HIS A 119 -8.04 7.03 0.30
C HIS A 119 -8.00 7.38 1.79
N THR A 120 -9.18 7.59 2.35
CA THR A 120 -9.35 7.69 3.81
C THR A 120 -10.20 6.52 4.29
N ILE A 121 -10.07 6.17 5.56
CA ILE A 121 -10.92 5.18 6.22
C ILE A 121 -11.57 5.86 7.42
N ASP A 122 -12.89 5.96 7.39
CA ASP A 122 -13.69 6.72 8.36
C ASP A 122 -13.12 8.13 8.63
N GLY A 123 -12.62 8.79 7.59
CA GLY A 123 -12.02 10.12 7.64
C GLY A 123 -10.54 10.19 7.99
N TYR A 124 -9.89 9.06 8.28
CA TYR A 124 -8.45 9.02 8.63
C TYR A 124 -7.59 8.60 7.44
N ARG A 125 -6.45 9.27 7.28
CA ARG A 125 -5.39 8.85 6.35
C ARG A 125 -4.38 7.95 7.04
N LEU A 126 -3.76 7.10 6.25
CA LEU A 126 -2.71 6.17 6.67
C LEU A 126 -1.33 6.60 6.13
N PRO A 127 -0.23 6.09 6.71
CA PRO A 127 1.13 6.51 6.35
C PRO A 127 1.55 6.29 4.88
N LEU A 128 1.07 5.21 4.26
CA LEU A 128 1.45 4.78 2.92
C LEU A 128 0.30 3.97 2.32
N GLU A 129 0.06 4.16 1.02
CA GLU A 129 -0.90 3.40 0.22
C GLU A 129 -0.20 2.86 -1.02
N LEU A 130 -0.49 1.62 -1.38
CA LEU A 130 0.06 0.92 -2.53
C LEU A 130 -1.08 0.60 -3.50
N HIS A 131 -0.91 1.02 -4.75
CA HIS A 131 -1.78 0.66 -5.86
C HIS A 131 -1.13 -0.42 -6.70
N VAL A 132 -1.86 -1.51 -6.98
CA VAL A 132 -1.43 -2.60 -7.87
C VAL A 132 -2.36 -2.61 -9.08
N ILE A 133 -1.84 -2.23 -10.24
CA ILE A 133 -2.61 -1.97 -11.45
C ILE A 133 -2.61 -3.17 -12.37
N HIS A 134 -3.81 -3.53 -12.82
CA HIS A 134 -4.05 -4.59 -13.78
C HIS A 134 -4.87 -4.08 -14.95
N PHE A 135 -4.66 -4.68 -16.12
CA PHE A 135 -5.47 -4.42 -17.31
C PHE A 135 -6.21 -5.69 -17.73
N ALA A 136 -7.46 -5.52 -18.10
CA ALA A 136 -8.27 -6.60 -18.62
C ALA A 136 -7.71 -7.10 -19.96
N GLU A 137 -7.39 -8.40 -20.01
CA GLU A 137 -6.79 -9.05 -21.18
C GLU A 137 -7.67 -8.91 -22.44
N ARG A 138 -9.00 -8.88 -22.25
CA ARG A 138 -9.99 -8.78 -23.34
C ARG A 138 -9.88 -7.51 -24.19
N PHE A 139 -9.20 -6.47 -23.71
CA PHE A 139 -8.95 -5.24 -24.48
C PHE A 139 -7.68 -5.31 -25.36
N GLY A 140 -6.83 -6.33 -25.20
CA GLY A 140 -5.62 -6.55 -25.99
C GLY A 140 -4.45 -5.63 -25.66
N ASP A 141 -4.69 -4.33 -25.45
CA ASP A 141 -3.67 -3.34 -25.11
C ASP A 141 -4.09 -2.40 -23.96
N GLN A 142 -3.10 -1.78 -23.32
CA GLN A 142 -3.32 -0.94 -22.14
C GLN A 142 -4.02 0.38 -22.47
N ASP A 143 -3.80 0.95 -23.66
CA ASP A 143 -4.36 2.25 -24.02
C ASP A 143 -5.88 2.13 -24.22
N THR A 144 -6.31 1.06 -24.93
CA THR A 144 -7.72 0.73 -25.10
C THR A 144 -8.40 0.40 -23.77
N ALA A 145 -7.71 -0.35 -22.90
CA ALA A 145 -8.21 -0.69 -21.58
C ALA A 145 -8.39 0.56 -20.69
N GLN A 146 -7.43 1.49 -20.70
CA GLN A 146 -7.50 2.73 -19.91
C GLN A 146 -8.64 3.66 -20.27
N ALA A 147 -9.18 3.55 -21.49
CA ALA A 147 -10.29 4.39 -21.96
C ALA A 147 -11.67 3.84 -21.61
N SER A 148 -11.76 2.61 -21.08
CA SER A 148 -13.02 1.86 -20.98
C SER A 148 -13.32 1.41 -19.55
N PRO A 149 -14.54 1.60 -19.02
CA PRO A 149 -14.95 0.98 -17.76
C PRO A 149 -14.74 -0.53 -17.78
N GLY A 150 -14.10 -1.06 -16.75
CA GLY A 150 -13.73 -2.48 -16.70
C GLY A 150 -12.46 -2.85 -17.45
N GLY A 151 -11.76 -1.88 -18.06
CA GLY A 151 -10.45 -2.11 -18.64
C GLY A 151 -9.32 -2.09 -17.61
N VAL A 152 -9.48 -1.35 -16.51
CA VAL A 152 -8.46 -1.21 -15.47
C VAL A 152 -9.01 -1.65 -14.11
N LEU A 153 -8.23 -2.46 -13.41
CA LEU A 153 -8.44 -2.88 -12.04
C LEU A 153 -7.30 -2.35 -11.17
N CYS A 154 -7.63 -1.70 -10.05
CA CYS A 154 -6.66 -1.27 -9.06
C CYS A 154 -6.91 -1.99 -7.74
N LEU A 155 -5.91 -2.74 -7.27
CA LEU A 155 -5.89 -3.21 -5.90
C LEU A 155 -5.25 -2.14 -5.01
N VAL A 156 -5.78 -1.95 -3.82
CA VAL A 156 -5.26 -0.98 -2.85
C VAL A 156 -4.87 -1.70 -1.58
N TYR A 157 -3.61 -1.50 -1.17
CA TYR A 157 -3.10 -1.92 0.12
C TYR A 157 -2.74 -0.70 0.95
N PHE A 158 -3.22 -0.70 2.18
CA PHE A 158 -2.86 0.31 3.16
C PHE A 158 -1.75 -0.18 4.05
N PHE A 159 -0.87 0.73 4.47
CA PHE A 159 0.16 0.43 5.45
C PHE A 159 -0.13 1.12 6.77
N ASN A 160 0.18 0.46 7.88
CA ASN A 160 0.08 1.02 9.21
C ASN A 160 1.44 1.04 9.93
N LEU A 161 1.64 2.05 10.79
CA LEU A 161 2.88 2.13 11.55
C LEU A 161 2.93 1.07 12.64
N LYS A 162 4.00 0.27 12.63
CA LYS A 162 4.34 -0.71 13.67
C LYS A 162 5.75 -0.44 14.22
N SER A 163 6.06 -1.04 15.35
CA SER A 163 7.38 -0.88 15.99
C SER A 163 8.50 -1.65 15.27
N ASN A 164 8.15 -2.73 14.58
CA ASN A 164 9.11 -3.60 13.90
C ASN A 164 9.08 -3.35 12.39
N PRO A 165 10.25 -3.40 11.72
CA PRO A 165 10.34 -3.25 10.27
C PRO A 165 9.64 -4.39 9.55
N ASN A 166 9.08 -4.07 8.39
CA ASN A 166 8.49 -5.05 7.50
C ASN A 166 9.54 -5.56 6.49
N ARG A 167 10.11 -6.74 6.75
CA ARG A 167 11.13 -7.37 5.90
C ARG A 167 10.71 -7.55 4.43
N PHE A 168 9.41 -7.64 4.18
CA PHE A 168 8.83 -7.88 2.86
C PHE A 168 8.93 -6.66 1.93
N VAL A 169 8.91 -5.46 2.50
CA VAL A 169 9.03 -4.19 1.76
C VAL A 169 10.49 -3.73 1.69
N GLU A 170 11.39 -4.37 2.43
CA GLU A 170 12.80 -4.01 2.53
C GLU A 170 13.50 -3.91 1.16
N PRO A 171 13.32 -4.85 0.20
CA PRO A 171 13.95 -4.74 -1.12
C PRO A 171 13.60 -3.45 -1.88
N VAL A 172 12.36 -2.96 -1.69
CA VAL A 172 11.91 -1.68 -2.26
C VAL A 172 12.50 -0.52 -1.48
N VAL A 173 12.44 -0.55 -0.14
CA VAL A 173 12.91 0.51 0.76
C VAL A 173 14.41 0.77 0.60
N GLU A 174 15.23 -0.28 0.57
CA GLU A 174 16.68 -0.19 0.34
C GLU A 174 17.00 0.38 -1.03
N ALA A 175 16.15 0.13 -2.03
CA ALA A 175 16.36 0.67 -3.38
C ALA A 175 16.01 2.17 -3.49
N LEU A 176 15.20 2.73 -2.59
CA LEU A 176 14.77 4.14 -2.65
C LEU A 176 15.95 5.12 -2.60
N GLU A 177 17.01 4.80 -1.86
CA GLU A 177 18.19 5.67 -1.79
C GLU A 177 18.94 5.80 -3.12
N ARG A 178 18.77 4.81 -4.02
CA ARG A 178 19.35 4.80 -5.36
C ARG A 178 18.52 5.61 -6.36
N ILE A 179 17.28 5.96 -6.01
CA ILE A 179 16.33 6.67 -6.88
C ILE A 179 15.79 7.97 -6.26
N LEU A 180 16.61 8.64 -5.44
CA LEU A 180 16.22 9.87 -4.73
C LEU A 180 15.74 10.99 -5.66
N LEU A 181 16.32 11.09 -6.84
CA LEU A 181 16.01 12.15 -7.81
C LEU A 181 14.81 11.76 -8.69
N PRO A 182 13.98 12.72 -9.12
CA PRO A 182 12.95 12.44 -10.11
C PRO A 182 13.59 11.86 -11.38
N GLU A 183 12.84 11.00 -12.07
CA GLU A 183 13.21 10.33 -13.33
C GLU A 183 14.42 9.37 -13.23
N SER A 184 14.92 9.13 -12.01
CA SER A 184 15.94 8.12 -11.77
C SER A 184 15.31 6.73 -11.58
N TYR A 185 16.08 5.69 -11.94
CA TYR A 185 15.64 4.31 -11.81
C TYR A 185 16.79 3.41 -11.34
N THR A 186 16.43 2.26 -10.77
CA THR A 186 17.37 1.20 -10.43
C THR A 186 16.76 -0.17 -10.74
N LYS A 187 17.61 -1.15 -11.08
CA LYS A 187 17.19 -2.54 -11.21
C LYS A 187 17.16 -3.20 -9.84
N LEU A 188 16.17 -4.06 -9.63
CA LEU A 188 16.08 -4.89 -8.43
C LEU A 188 16.42 -6.32 -8.80
N GLU A 189 16.97 -7.05 -7.83
CA GLU A 189 16.99 -8.50 -7.90
C GLU A 189 15.52 -8.98 -7.88
N PRO A 190 15.10 -9.86 -8.81
CA PRO A 190 13.74 -10.34 -8.85
C PRO A 190 13.31 -11.04 -7.56
N PHE A 191 12.10 -10.73 -7.10
CA PHE A 191 11.41 -11.44 -6.01
C PHE A 191 9.93 -11.66 -6.40
N PRO A 192 9.23 -12.65 -5.84
CA PRO A 192 7.80 -12.85 -6.11
C PRO A 192 6.99 -11.62 -5.70
N LEU A 193 6.02 -11.19 -6.52
CA LEU A 193 5.20 -10.01 -6.18
C LEU A 193 4.41 -10.22 -4.88
N ILE A 194 3.97 -11.46 -4.63
CA ILE A 194 3.23 -11.83 -3.41
C ILE A 194 4.04 -11.62 -2.12
N ASP A 195 5.35 -11.50 -2.22
CA ASP A 195 6.17 -11.20 -1.04
C ASP A 195 5.94 -9.77 -0.58
N LEU A 196 5.53 -8.83 -1.43
CA LEU A 196 5.39 -7.41 -1.07
C LEU A 196 4.06 -7.09 -0.36
N PHE A 197 3.03 -7.87 -0.61
CA PHE A 197 1.67 -7.69 -0.07
C PHE A 197 0.94 -9.03 -0.03
N HIS A 198 0.04 -9.22 0.94
CA HIS A 198 -0.78 -10.44 1.03
C HIS A 198 -1.83 -10.52 -0.10
N ALA A 199 -2.08 -11.71 -0.65
CA ALA A 199 -3.25 -11.94 -1.47
C ALA A 199 -4.52 -11.98 -0.60
N PHE A 200 -5.65 -11.57 -1.16
CA PHE A 200 -6.96 -11.68 -0.52
C PHE A 200 -7.99 -12.32 -1.46
N THR A 201 -8.81 -13.21 -0.92
CA THR A 201 -9.91 -13.90 -1.65
C THR A 201 -11.28 -13.30 -1.33
N ASP A 202 -11.39 -12.66 -0.17
CA ASP A 202 -12.58 -12.09 0.48
C ASP A 202 -12.15 -10.98 1.46
N GLU A 203 -13.10 -10.41 2.20
CA GLU A 203 -12.86 -9.31 3.16
C GLU A 203 -12.15 -8.12 2.49
N TYR A 204 -12.71 -7.62 1.38
CA TYR A 204 -12.23 -6.43 0.69
C TYR A 204 -13.36 -5.46 0.37
N PHE A 205 -13.03 -4.19 0.18
CA PHE A 205 -13.98 -3.19 -0.28
C PHE A 205 -13.94 -3.09 -1.80
N LEU A 206 -15.09 -2.82 -2.41
CA LEU A 206 -15.26 -2.77 -3.85
C LEU A 206 -16.08 -1.54 -4.23
N TYR A 207 -15.57 -0.74 -5.18
CA TYR A 207 -16.32 0.38 -5.75
C TYR A 207 -15.81 0.79 -7.13
N TRP A 208 -16.64 1.54 -7.87
CA TRP A 208 -16.27 2.14 -9.15
C TRP A 208 -15.80 3.60 -8.99
N GLY A 209 -14.77 4.02 -9.71
CA GLY A 209 -14.37 5.42 -9.77
C GLY A 209 -13.23 5.68 -10.73
N CYS A 210 -12.90 6.96 -10.97
CA CYS A 210 -11.85 7.36 -11.91
C CYS A 210 -10.73 8.16 -11.28
N THR A 211 -9.51 7.99 -11.80
CA THR A 211 -8.42 8.94 -11.62
C THR A 211 -8.34 9.89 -12.82
N ARG A 212 -7.74 11.07 -12.59
CA ARG A 212 -7.49 12.05 -13.65
C ARG A 212 -6.02 12.44 -13.68
N ASN A 213 -5.38 12.18 -14.82
CA ASN A 213 -4.01 12.58 -15.09
C ASN A 213 -4.02 13.55 -16.28
N GLY A 214 -4.07 14.85 -15.97
CA GLY A 214 -4.25 15.89 -16.99
C GLY A 214 -5.62 15.75 -17.70
N PRO A 215 -5.66 15.68 -19.04
CA PRO A 215 -6.92 15.50 -19.79
C PRO A 215 -7.45 14.06 -19.76
N GLN A 216 -6.62 13.09 -19.36
CA GLN A 216 -6.98 11.68 -19.38
C GLN A 216 -7.80 11.34 -18.13
N VAL A 217 -8.98 10.72 -18.35
CA VAL A 217 -9.82 10.15 -17.30
C VAL A 217 -9.76 8.64 -17.45
N THR A 218 -9.27 7.95 -16.42
CA THR A 218 -9.17 6.49 -16.42
C THR A 218 -10.23 5.96 -15.46
N PRO A 219 -11.29 5.27 -15.95
CA PRO A 219 -12.23 4.56 -15.09
C PRO A 219 -11.58 3.27 -14.55
N LEU A 220 -11.69 3.04 -13.24
CA LEU A 220 -11.14 1.87 -12.56
C LEU A 220 -12.21 1.16 -11.72
N LEU A 221 -12.09 -0.15 -11.67
CA LEU A 221 -12.66 -0.96 -10.59
C LEU A 221 -11.66 -1.00 -9.44
N TRP A 222 -12.06 -0.55 -8.26
CA TRP A 222 -11.19 -0.48 -7.08
C TRP A 222 -11.50 -1.61 -6.11
N LEU A 223 -10.48 -2.40 -5.76
CA LEU A 223 -10.53 -3.44 -4.73
C LEU A 223 -9.57 -3.07 -3.61
N LEU A 224 -10.07 -2.76 -2.42
CA LEU A 224 -9.24 -2.32 -1.30
C LEU A 224 -9.17 -3.42 -0.24
N SER A 225 -7.95 -3.86 0.07
CA SER A 225 -7.77 -4.85 1.13
C SER A 225 -8.22 -4.29 2.47
N ARG A 226 -8.99 -5.09 3.22
CA ARG A 226 -9.32 -4.78 4.61
C ARG A 226 -8.12 -5.01 5.54
N THR A 227 -7.17 -5.84 5.14
CA THR A 227 -5.97 -6.10 5.93
C THR A 227 -4.89 -5.08 5.55
N GLN A 228 -4.21 -4.54 6.57
CA GLN A 228 -3.17 -3.54 6.40
C GLN A 228 -1.79 -4.19 6.51
N GLU A 229 -0.86 -3.72 5.69
CA GLU A 229 0.54 -4.11 5.75
C GLU A 229 1.29 -3.33 6.85
N PRO A 230 2.21 -3.97 7.60
CA PRO A 230 3.02 -3.25 8.55
C PRO A 230 4.08 -2.40 7.84
N LEU A 231 4.41 -1.26 8.42
CA LEU A 231 5.52 -0.40 8.03
C LEU A 231 6.15 0.20 9.29
N ASP A 232 7.47 0.22 9.41
CA ASP A 232 8.08 0.98 10.51
C ASP A 232 8.37 2.43 10.11
N PHE A 233 8.72 3.22 11.13
CA PHE A 233 9.04 4.63 10.94
C PHE A 233 10.30 4.87 10.08
N ARG A 234 11.27 3.95 10.10
CA ARG A 234 12.53 4.08 9.35
C ARG A 234 12.30 3.81 7.86
N GLN A 235 11.46 2.84 7.54
CA GLN A 235 11.05 2.47 6.19
C GLN A 235 10.22 3.59 5.57
N LEU A 236 9.21 4.11 6.29
CA LEU A 236 8.43 5.29 5.85
C LEU A 236 9.35 6.48 5.51
N LYS A 237 10.36 6.71 6.35
CA LYS A 237 11.32 7.81 6.16
C LYS A 237 12.10 7.71 4.85
N GLN A 238 12.32 6.52 4.29
CA GLN A 238 13.00 6.39 2.99
C GLN A 238 12.12 6.94 1.86
N PHE A 239 10.80 6.73 1.92
CA PHE A 239 9.85 7.34 0.98
C PHE A 239 9.84 8.87 1.10
N ASN A 240 9.81 9.42 2.33
CA ASN A 240 9.75 10.87 2.53
C ASN A 240 11.00 11.63 2.01
N ARG A 241 12.11 10.94 1.72
CA ARG A 241 13.35 11.53 1.19
C ARG A 241 13.34 11.73 -0.32
N LEU A 242 12.41 11.08 -1.03
CA LEU A 242 12.33 11.14 -2.48
C LEU A 242 11.90 12.54 -2.96
N LEU A 243 12.48 12.97 -4.07
CA LEU A 243 12.26 14.30 -4.62
C LEU A 243 11.30 14.30 -5.80
N ASP A 244 10.45 15.32 -5.85
CA ASP A 244 9.56 15.62 -6.98
C ASP A 244 10.33 16.29 -8.14
N ARG A 245 9.67 16.51 -9.28
CA ARG A 245 10.26 17.23 -10.43
C ARG A 245 10.69 18.68 -10.11
N ARG A 246 10.20 19.24 -9.01
CA ARG A 246 10.59 20.58 -8.52
C ARG A 246 11.73 20.50 -7.50
N MET A 247 12.34 19.33 -7.32
CA MET A 247 13.46 19.07 -6.40
C MET A 247 13.10 19.31 -4.94
N ARG A 248 11.84 19.09 -4.57
CA ARG A 248 11.34 19.19 -3.20
C ARG A 248 10.93 17.81 -2.71
N PRO A 249 10.95 17.55 -1.40
CA PRO A 249 10.31 16.36 -0.84
C PRO A 249 8.90 16.23 -1.37
N ARG A 250 8.56 15.05 -1.90
CA ARG A 250 7.20 14.80 -2.39
C ARG A 250 6.23 14.98 -1.21
N CYS A 251 5.26 15.87 -1.39
CA CYS A 251 4.12 15.96 -0.51
C CYS A 251 2.85 15.85 -1.35
N SER A 252 2.05 14.81 -1.09
CA SER A 252 0.71 14.70 -1.67
C SER A 252 -0.22 15.68 -0.95
N LEU A 253 -0.09 16.98 -1.22
CA LEU A 253 -0.95 18.02 -0.66
C LEU A 253 -2.26 18.19 -1.42
N GLN A 254 -2.66 17.26 -2.30
CA GLN A 254 -3.99 17.35 -2.86
C GLN A 254 -4.95 16.51 -2.01
N PRO A 255 -5.69 17.13 -1.06
CA PRO A 255 -7.01 16.61 -0.82
C PRO A 255 -7.71 16.64 -2.18
N SER A 256 -8.23 15.50 -2.63
CA SER A 256 -9.41 15.59 -3.45
C SER A 256 -10.52 16.15 -2.54
N ASP A 257 -10.53 17.47 -2.36
CA ASP A 257 -11.73 18.21 -1.92
C ASP A 257 -12.92 17.89 -2.86
N THR A 258 -12.63 17.29 -4.02
CA THR A 258 -13.53 16.79 -5.04
C THR A 258 -14.14 15.41 -4.78
N ALA A 259 -13.71 14.67 -3.74
CA ALA A 259 -14.24 13.34 -3.40
C ALA A 259 -15.15 13.35 -2.16
N ARG A 260 -15.93 14.42 -1.95
CA ARG A 260 -17.17 14.23 -1.18
C ARG A 260 -17.96 13.13 -1.90
N PRO A 261 -18.39 12.06 -1.21
CA PRO A 261 -19.16 11.02 -1.85
C PRO A 261 -20.32 11.69 -2.58
N SER A 262 -20.29 11.59 -3.91
CA SER A 262 -21.44 11.87 -4.75
C SER A 262 -22.60 11.12 -4.11
N LYS A 263 -23.71 11.84 -3.83
CA LYS A 263 -24.90 11.21 -3.26
C LYS A 263 -25.26 9.99 -4.13
N GLY A 264 -25.14 8.78 -3.57
CA GLY A 264 -25.56 7.55 -4.23
C GLY A 264 -24.48 6.66 -4.86
N ARG A 265 -23.17 6.89 -4.64
CA ARG A 265 -22.16 5.88 -5.04
C ARG A 265 -22.21 4.66 -4.12
N HIS A 266 -22.10 3.48 -4.69
CA HIS A 266 -22.03 2.24 -3.92
C HIS A 266 -20.61 1.99 -3.41
N LEU A 267 -20.54 1.55 -2.15
CA LEU A 267 -19.34 0.99 -1.54
C LEU A 267 -19.73 -0.39 -1.03
N PHE A 268 -19.16 -1.43 -1.61
CA PHE A 268 -19.42 -2.81 -1.20
C PHE A 268 -18.34 -3.31 -0.26
N HIS A 269 -18.72 -4.19 0.65
CA HIS A 269 -17.82 -4.99 1.46
C HIS A 269 -18.05 -6.46 1.14
N VAL A 270 -17.08 -7.06 0.46
CA VAL A 270 -17.24 -8.34 -0.21
C VAL A 270 -16.89 -9.48 0.74
N ASN A 271 -17.79 -10.47 0.83
CA ASN A 271 -17.65 -11.71 1.59
C ASN A 271 -17.19 -11.47 3.04
N PRO A 272 -17.92 -10.67 3.84
CA PRO A 272 -17.47 -10.31 5.17
C PRO A 272 -17.52 -11.50 6.13
N ARG A 273 -16.37 -11.90 6.68
CA ARG A 273 -16.21 -12.92 7.72
C ARG A 273 -16.17 -12.34 9.13
N THR A 274 -15.77 -11.06 9.27
CA THR A 274 -15.67 -10.41 10.58
C THR A 274 -16.71 -9.28 10.73
N PRO A 275 -17.41 -9.18 11.88
CA PRO A 275 -18.40 -8.13 12.11
C PRO A 275 -17.82 -6.73 11.87
N MET A 276 -18.58 -5.87 11.19
CA MET A 276 -18.12 -4.51 10.85
C MET A 276 -17.85 -3.61 12.07
N SER A 277 -18.32 -4.00 13.26
CA SER A 277 -18.03 -3.31 14.53
C SER A 277 -16.58 -3.44 14.99
N VAL A 278 -15.84 -4.42 14.47
CA VAL A 278 -14.39 -4.62 14.72
C VAL A 278 -13.63 -4.13 13.48
N SER A 279 -13.39 -2.83 13.40
CA SER A 279 -12.60 -2.27 12.31
C SER A 279 -11.11 -2.56 12.55
N THR A 280 -10.60 -3.60 11.93
CA THR A 280 -9.14 -3.85 11.78
C THR A 280 -8.44 -2.73 11.00
N LEU A 281 -9.22 -1.90 10.31
CA LEU A 281 -8.75 -0.75 9.56
C LEU A 281 -8.58 0.52 10.40
N ARG A 282 -9.26 0.64 11.55
CA ARG A 282 -9.10 1.78 12.46
C ARG A 282 -7.87 1.58 13.33
N ILE A 283 -6.81 2.28 13.00
CA ILE A 283 -5.70 2.52 13.92
C ILE A 283 -5.58 4.02 14.06
N GLU A 284 -5.95 4.54 15.24
CA GLU A 284 -5.59 5.90 15.59
C GLU A 284 -4.06 6.00 15.57
N PRO A 285 -3.50 7.02 14.92
CA PRO A 285 -2.06 7.22 14.92
C PRO A 285 -1.57 7.36 16.36
N PRO A 286 -0.48 6.69 16.77
CA PRO A 286 0.04 6.86 18.12
C PRO A 286 0.34 8.34 18.40
N GLU A 287 -0.23 8.91 19.48
CA GLU A 287 -0.14 10.34 19.80
C GLU A 287 1.30 10.88 19.77
N LYS A 288 2.27 10.07 20.19
CA LYS A 288 3.72 10.40 20.15
C LYS A 288 4.24 10.79 18.77
N PHE A 289 3.58 10.37 17.69
CA PHE A 289 3.98 10.67 16.32
C PHE A 289 3.08 11.72 15.65
N ALA A 290 1.97 12.11 16.29
CA ALA A 290 0.96 12.99 15.70
C ALA A 290 1.49 14.42 15.42
N GLN A 291 2.50 14.87 16.17
CA GLN A 291 3.08 16.22 16.06
C GLN A 291 4.52 16.22 15.51
N THR A 292 5.05 15.06 15.09
CA THR A 292 6.44 15.00 14.62
C THR A 292 6.53 15.57 13.20
N ARG A 293 6.79 16.88 13.11
CA ARG A 293 7.29 17.55 11.89
C ARG A 293 8.71 17.07 11.58
N TRP A 294 8.98 16.78 10.31
CA TRP A 294 10.05 15.89 9.87
C TRP A 294 11.38 16.60 9.67
N LEU A 295 12.42 15.85 9.31
CA LEU A 295 13.76 16.37 9.02
C LEU A 295 13.74 17.52 7.99
N VAL A 296 12.75 17.53 7.08
CA VAL A 296 12.50 18.61 6.11
C VAL A 296 12.11 19.92 6.80
N ASP A 297 11.33 19.85 7.88
CA ASP A 297 10.96 21.01 8.72
C ASP A 297 12.09 21.44 9.67
N ARG A 298 13.09 20.58 9.88
CA ARG A 298 14.27 20.87 10.73
C ARG A 298 15.46 21.43 9.95
N GLN A 299 15.37 21.49 8.63
CA GLN A 299 16.42 22.05 7.79
C GLN A 299 16.18 23.55 7.66
N PRO A 300 17.18 24.41 7.89
CA PRO A 300 17.04 25.87 7.84
C PRO A 300 17.01 26.36 6.38
N ILE A 301 16.07 25.83 5.60
CA ILE A 301 15.90 26.19 4.20
C ILE A 301 14.67 27.08 4.12
N ASP A 302 14.93 28.34 3.80
CA ASP A 302 13.88 29.28 3.46
C ASP A 302 13.29 28.89 2.09
N TRP A 303 12.17 28.16 2.11
CA TRP A 303 11.48 27.73 0.91
C TRP A 303 10.85 28.89 0.10
N SER A 304 10.86 30.12 0.64
CA SER A 304 10.48 31.31 -0.13
C SER A 304 11.63 31.86 -0.99
N SER A 305 12.86 31.38 -0.77
CA SER A 305 14.04 31.74 -1.57
C SER A 305 14.04 31.05 -2.94
N PRO A 306 14.36 31.77 -4.04
CA PRO A 306 14.59 31.17 -5.36
C PRO A 306 15.70 30.11 -5.38
N ASP A 307 16.59 30.13 -4.37
CA ASP A 307 17.71 29.21 -4.24
C ASP A 307 17.46 28.04 -3.29
N ALA A 308 16.27 27.96 -2.67
CA ALA A 308 15.91 26.92 -1.71
C ALA A 308 16.17 25.51 -2.26
N CYS A 309 15.77 25.25 -3.51
CA CYS A 309 16.01 23.97 -4.16
C CYS A 309 17.50 23.68 -4.35
N ARG A 310 18.32 24.68 -4.72
CA ARG A 310 19.77 24.49 -4.89
C ARG A 310 20.45 24.18 -3.56
N GLN A 311 20.06 24.89 -2.50
CA GLN A 311 20.56 24.68 -1.14
C GLN A 311 20.18 23.29 -0.62
N TYR A 312 18.92 22.90 -0.79
CA TYR A 312 18.43 21.57 -0.38
C TYR A 312 19.14 20.45 -1.14
N VAL A 313 19.29 20.56 -2.45
CA VAL A 313 19.99 19.56 -3.27
C VAL A 313 21.46 19.44 -2.87
N ARG A 314 22.14 20.55 -2.57
CA ARG A 314 23.51 20.54 -2.05
C ARG A 314 23.59 19.80 -0.71
N LEU A 315 22.70 20.13 0.22
CA LEU A 315 22.61 19.47 1.53
C LEU A 315 22.35 17.96 1.39
N VAL A 316 21.39 17.57 0.56
CA VAL A 316 21.11 16.15 0.29
C VAL A 316 22.34 15.45 -0.30
N ARG A 317 23.03 16.07 -1.27
CA ARG A 317 24.26 15.50 -1.85
C ARG A 317 25.38 15.35 -0.82
N GLU A 318 25.58 16.34 0.04
CA GLU A 318 26.57 16.31 1.11
C GLU A 318 26.26 15.21 2.13
N GLU A 319 24.99 15.06 2.55
CA GLU A 319 24.55 13.99 3.45
C GLU A 319 24.68 12.58 2.83
N LEU A 320 24.39 12.46 1.53
CA LEU A 320 24.61 11.21 0.80
C LEU A 320 26.11 10.87 0.67
N ALA A 321 26.97 11.88 0.54
CA ALA A 321 28.42 11.68 0.51
C ALA A 321 28.95 11.21 1.87
N LYS A 322 28.44 11.76 2.99
CA LYS A 322 28.79 11.32 4.35
C LYS A 322 28.42 9.85 4.60
N LYS A 323 27.24 9.42 4.15
CA LYS A 323 26.79 8.02 4.30
C LYS A 323 27.56 6.99 3.47
N LYS A 324 28.27 7.43 2.43
CA LYS A 324 29.10 6.55 1.59
C LYS A 324 30.53 6.35 2.13
N GLN A 325 30.92 7.07 3.18
CA GLN A 325 32.18 6.82 3.86
C GLN A 325 32.01 5.63 4.82
N PRO A 326 32.93 4.64 4.83
CA PRO A 326 32.91 3.61 5.86
C PRO A 326 33.01 4.28 7.24
N PRO A 327 32.43 3.68 8.30
CA PRO A 327 32.58 4.23 9.64
C PRO A 327 34.07 4.37 9.93
N VAL A 328 34.49 5.59 10.24
CA VAL A 328 35.81 5.85 10.79
C VAL A 328 35.82 5.13 12.14
N GLU A 329 36.74 4.17 12.30
CA GLU A 329 37.13 3.68 13.62
C GLU A 329 37.63 4.89 14.41
N GLU A 330 36.78 5.47 15.25
CA GLU A 330 37.23 6.34 16.32
C GLU A 330 37.30 5.49 17.58
N ASP A 331 38.55 5.28 17.97
CA ASP A 331 39.03 4.64 19.18
C ASP A 331 38.34 5.13 20.46
N GLU A 332 38.30 4.20 21.41
CA GLU A 332 38.06 4.35 22.83
C GLU A 332 38.21 5.77 23.41
N VAL A 333 37.09 6.35 23.86
CA VAL A 333 37.10 7.32 24.96
C VAL A 333 36.14 6.86 26.04
N GLN A 334 36.76 6.44 27.14
CA GLN A 334 36.24 6.07 28.45
C GLN A 334 34.90 6.72 28.83
N CYS A 335 33.90 5.87 29.07
CA CYS A 335 32.78 6.20 29.96
C CYS A 335 33.18 5.77 31.37
N LEU A 336 33.74 6.69 32.14
CA LEU A 336 33.87 6.59 33.59
C LEU A 336 32.82 7.48 34.25
N GLU A 337 32.24 6.92 35.31
CA GLU A 337 31.40 7.56 36.32
C GLU A 337 29.93 7.77 35.96
N ASP A 338 29.14 6.70 36.14
CA ASP A 338 27.94 6.75 36.99
C ASP A 338 27.41 5.34 37.27
N ARG A 339 27.88 4.73 38.37
CA ARG A 339 27.19 3.62 39.03
C ARG A 339 26.86 4.04 40.46
N CYS A 340 25.79 4.82 40.59
CA CYS A 340 25.09 4.97 41.84
C CYS A 340 24.15 3.76 42.05
N MET A 341 24.40 3.10 43.18
CA MET A 341 23.62 2.09 43.90
C MET A 341 22.13 2.02 43.60
N ILE A 342 21.58 0.80 43.39
CA ILE A 342 20.38 0.28 44.10
C ILE A 342 20.46 -1.26 44.22
N THR A 343 20.60 -1.69 45.48
CA THR A 343 20.20 -2.93 46.18
C THR A 343 19.55 -4.11 45.44
N THR A 344 20.04 -5.32 45.74
CA THR A 344 19.16 -6.44 46.16
C THR A 344 19.83 -7.25 47.29
N ARG A 345 19.18 -7.29 48.45
CA ARG A 345 19.47 -8.19 49.59
C ARG A 345 18.38 -9.27 49.61
N ALA A 346 18.75 -10.54 49.54
CA ALA A 346 18.02 -11.71 50.06
C ALA A 346 18.93 -12.95 49.86
N VAL A 347 19.73 -13.37 50.85
CA VAL A 347 19.44 -14.26 52.00
C VAL A 347 19.66 -15.75 51.66
N GLN A 348 20.74 -16.29 52.26
CA GLN A 348 20.98 -17.66 52.78
C GLN A 348 20.88 -18.86 51.79
N ALA A 349 21.73 -19.90 51.81
CA ALA A 349 22.28 -20.63 52.96
C ALA A 349 23.42 -21.61 52.57
N GLY A 350 24.36 -21.88 53.50
CA GLY A 350 25.20 -23.10 53.62
C GLY A 350 26.34 -23.27 52.61
N THR A 351 27.57 -23.71 52.90
CA THR A 351 28.29 -24.33 54.03
C THR A 351 29.78 -24.21 53.60
N GLY A 352 30.74 -23.76 54.41
CA GLY A 352 31.38 -24.57 55.45
C GLY A 352 32.69 -25.22 54.95
N LEU A 353 33.81 -24.73 55.50
CA LEU A 353 35.13 -25.36 55.75
C LEU A 353 36.23 -25.45 54.66
N GLU A 354 37.36 -24.82 55.03
CA GLU A 354 38.78 -25.28 55.02
C GLU A 354 39.36 -25.82 53.68
N ARG A 355 40.48 -25.32 53.13
CA ARG A 355 41.71 -24.72 53.66
C ARG A 355 42.30 -23.68 52.70
#